data_AF-A0A3M1TVP2-F1
#
_entry.id   AF-A0A3M1TVP2-F1
#
_cell.length_a   1.000
_cell.length_b   1.000
_cell.length_c   1.000
_cell.angle_alpha   90.00
_cell.angle_beta   90.00
_cell.angle_gamma   90.00
#
_symmetry.space_group_name_H-M   'P 1'
#
loop_
_entity.id
_entity.type
_entity.pdbx_description
1 polymer ?
#
loop_
_entity_poly.entity_id
_entity_poly.type
_entity_poly.pdbx_seq_one_letter_code
_entity_poly.pdbx_strand_id
1 'polypeptide(L)' 'MNAKLTLQLNKETIEQAKQYARAQNTSLSKLVESVLSKLISEKADTRISPLVKSLSGIIELPEAYDYREEYGQYLMDKYK' A
#
# COMPACT_ATOMS: atom_id res chain seq x y z
N MET A 1 12.90 12.56 8.84
CA MET A 1 14.16 12.52 9.62
C MET A 1 15.02 11.43 9.02
N ASN A 2 16.32 11.67 8.77
CA ASN A 2 17.17 10.72 8.06
C ASN A 2 18.07 9.98 9.05
N ALA A 3 18.15 8.66 8.93
CA ALA A 3 19.01 7.80 9.74
C ALA A 3 20.06 7.11 8.85
N LYS A 4 21.24 6.81 9.41
CA LYS A 4 22.29 6.05 8.72
C LYS A 4 22.14 4.58 9.07
N LEU A 5 22.11 3.73 8.05
CA LEU A 5 22.08 2.27 8.16
C LEU A 5 23.35 1.70 7.53
N THR A 6 24.11 0.91 8.30
CA THR A 6 25.30 0.19 7.82
C THR A 6 24.94 -1.27 7.60
N LEU A 7 25.18 -1.77 6.38
CA LEU A 7 24.89 -3.15 6.00
C LEU A 7 26.18 -3.87 5.63
N GLN A 8 26.31 -5.14 6.03
CA GLN A 8 27.40 -6.01 5.62
C GLN A 8 26.98 -6.80 4.39
N LEU A 9 27.70 -6.61 3.28
CA LEU A 9 27.39 -7.16 1.96
C LEU A 9 28.70 -7.56 1.26
N ASN A 10 28.60 -8.44 0.26
CA ASN A 10 29.74 -8.79 -0.58
C ASN A 10 30.26 -7.58 -1.36
N LYS A 11 31.59 -7.40 -1.38
CA LYS A 11 32.24 -6.24 -2.02
C LYS A 11 31.92 -6.14 -3.52
N GLU A 12 31.91 -7.26 -4.23
CA GLU A 12 31.58 -7.32 -5.66
C GLU A 12 30.15 -6.83 -5.92
N THR A 13 29.20 -7.26 -5.09
CA THR A 13 27.80 -6.84 -5.18
C THR A 13 27.66 -5.34 -4.94
N ILE A 14 28.41 -4.76 -4.00
CA ILE A 14 28.41 -3.31 -3.75
C ILE A 14 28.88 -2.54 -5.00
N GLU A 15 29.93 -3.00 -5.66
CA GLU A 15 30.47 -2.32 -6.84
C GLU A 15 29.53 -2.42 -8.04
N GLN A 16 28.95 -3.60 -8.29
CA GLN A 16 27.92 -3.77 -9.32
C GLN A 16 26.71 -2.87 -9.07
N ALA A 17 26.25 -2.79 -7.81
CA ALA A 17 25.11 -1.95 -7.46
C ALA A 17 25.42 -0.45 -7.62
N LYS A 18 26.65 0.00 -7.31
CA LYS A 18 27.08 1.38 -7.58
C LYS A 18 27.12 1.71 -9.07
N GLN A 19 27.62 0.79 -9.90
CA GLN A 19 27.65 0.96 -11.35
C GLN A 19 26.23 1.10 -11.91
N TYR A 20 25.33 0.21 -11.49
CA TYR A 20 23.92 0.28 -11.85
C TYR A 20 23.27 1.62 -11.42
N ALA A 21 23.52 2.07 -10.18
CA ALA A 21 22.99 3.35 -9.69
C ALA A 21 23.44 4.53 -10.55
N ARG A 22 24.73 4.57 -10.93
CA ARG A 22 25.27 5.61 -11.80
C ARG A 22 24.65 5.58 -13.19
N ALA A 23 24.49 4.39 -13.77
CA ALA A 23 23.83 4.24 -15.09
C ALA A 23 22.39 4.76 -15.07
N GLN A 24 21.70 4.62 -13.93
CA GLN A 24 20.33 5.11 -13.71
C GLN A 24 20.28 6.55 -13.17
N ASN A 25 21.38 7.30 -13.19
CA ASN A 25 21.48 8.67 -12.67
C ASN A 25 20.96 8.83 -11.22
N THR A 26 21.21 7.83 -10.37
CA THR A 26 20.74 7.78 -8.98
C THR A 26 21.85 7.35 -8.02
N SER A 27 21.58 7.41 -6.72
CA SER A 27 22.51 6.96 -5.68
C SER A 27 22.13 5.57 -5.17
N LEU A 28 23.13 4.82 -4.69
CA LEU A 28 22.89 3.51 -4.08
C LEU A 28 21.95 3.63 -2.87
N SER A 29 22.12 4.66 -2.04
CA SER A 29 21.22 4.93 -0.91
C SER A 29 19.77 5.15 -1.35
N LYS A 30 19.55 5.92 -2.43
CA LYS A 30 18.21 6.19 -2.97
C LYS A 30 17.57 4.94 -3.58
N LEU A 31 18.36 4.07 -4.22
CA LEU A 31 17.88 2.77 -4.71
C LEU A 31 17.43 1.88 -3.55
N VAL A 32 18.27 1.72 -2.52
CA VAL A 32 17.95 0.89 -1.36
C VAL A 32 16.73 1.43 -0.62
N GLU A 33 16.66 2.74 -0.41
CA GLU A 33 15.50 3.40 0.18
C GLU A 33 14.23 3.11 -0.63
N SER A 34 14.26 3.29 -1.95
CA SER A 34 13.10 3.03 -2.81
C SER A 34 12.65 1.56 -2.76
N VAL A 35 13.58 0.61 -2.70
CA VAL A 35 13.25 -0.82 -2.59
C VAL A 35 12.62 -1.12 -1.23
N LEU A 36 13.23 -0.64 -0.14
CA LEU A 36 12.70 -0.81 1.21
C LEU A 36 11.31 -0.18 1.34
N SER A 37 11.12 1.04 0.82
CA SER A 37 9.82 1.71 0.80
C SER A 37 8.78 0.90 0.03
N LYS A 38 9.13 0.30 -1.11
CA LYS A 38 8.20 -0.54 -1.88
C LYS A 38 7.82 -1.81 -1.11
N LEU A 39 8.80 -2.49 -0.52
CA LEU A 39 8.57 -3.72 0.27
C LEU A 39 7.73 -3.47 1.53
N ILE A 40 7.93 -2.32 2.19
CA ILE A 40 7.18 -1.95 3.39
C ILE A 40 5.80 -1.40 3.01
N SER A 41 5.67 -0.72 1.86
CA SER A 41 4.40 -0.15 1.40
C SER A 41 3.35 -1.21 1.03
N GLU A 42 3.72 -2.46 0.73
CA GLU A 42 2.74 -3.54 0.55
C GLU A 42 2.12 -4.00 1.87
N LYS A 43 2.77 -3.73 3.01
CA LYS A 43 2.23 -4.01 4.36
C LYS A 43 1.51 -2.83 5.00
N ALA A 44 1.72 -1.61 4.50
CA ALA A 44 0.92 -0.47 4.89
C ALA A 44 -0.41 -0.56 4.15
N ASP A 45 -1.42 -1.07 4.87
CA ASP A 45 -2.86 -1.01 4.62
C ASP A 45 -3.28 -0.65 3.19
N THR A 46 -4.13 -1.50 2.60
CA THR A 46 -5.00 -1.13 1.48
C THR A 46 -5.26 0.36 1.50
N ARG A 47 -4.70 1.12 0.55
CA ARG A 47 -4.74 2.58 0.54
C ARG A 47 -6.17 3.02 0.26
N ILE A 48 -7.03 2.87 1.26
CA ILE A 48 -8.37 3.40 1.28
C ILE A 48 -8.18 4.91 1.29
N SER A 49 -8.66 5.59 0.24
CA SER A 49 -8.64 7.05 0.16
C SER A 49 -9.19 7.66 1.45
N PRO A 50 -8.67 8.79 1.96
CA PRO A 50 -9.20 9.46 3.15
C PRO A 50 -10.72 9.63 3.11
N LEU A 51 -11.28 9.91 1.92
CA LEU A 51 -12.72 9.99 1.69
C LEU A 51 -13.42 8.65 1.85
N VAL A 52 -12.86 7.57 1.29
CA VAL A 52 -13.46 6.24 1.42
C VAL A 52 -13.38 5.77 2.87
N LYS A 53 -12.32 6.12 3.60
CA LYS A 53 -12.19 5.82 5.04
C LYS A 53 -13.18 6.61 5.87
N SER A 54 -13.44 7.88 5.54
CA SER A 54 -14.44 8.67 6.25
C SER A 54 -15.85 8.16 5.98
N LEU A 55 -16.13 7.60 4.80
CA LEU A 55 -17.43 7.02 4.46
C LEU A 55 -17.61 5.59 4.99
N SER A 56 -16.53 4.83 5.14
CA SER A 56 -16.53 3.45 5.62
C SER A 56 -16.64 3.42 7.14
N GLY A 57 -17.64 2.71 7.69
CA GLY A 57 -17.86 2.61 9.13
C GLY A 57 -18.78 3.67 9.74
N ILE A 58 -19.41 4.54 8.92
CA ILE A 58 -20.51 5.42 9.37
C ILE A 58 -21.78 4.60 9.64
N ILE A 59 -21.98 3.52 8.88
CA ILE A 59 -23.19 2.72 8.96
C ILE A 59 -22.94 1.57 9.94
N GLU A 60 -23.67 1.58 11.04
CA GLU A 60 -23.77 0.43 11.94
C GLU A 60 -24.85 -0.50 11.42
N LEU A 61 -24.46 -1.74 11.09
CA LEU A 61 -25.38 -2.77 10.63
C LEU A 61 -25.59 -3.79 11.77
N PRO A 62 -26.81 -4.34 11.92
CA PRO A 62 -27.05 -5.48 12.79
C PRO A 62 -26.13 -6.66 12.46
N GLU A 63 -25.74 -7.46 13.46
CA GLU A 63 -24.89 -8.64 13.25
C GLU A 63 -25.45 -9.64 12.21
N ALA A 64 -26.78 -9.70 12.08
CA ALA A 64 -27.48 -10.59 11.15
C ALA A 64 -27.99 -9.88 9.88
N TYR A 65 -27.41 -8.74 9.51
CA TYR A 65 -27.85 -7.98 8.34
C TYR A 65 -27.48 -8.68 7.03
N ASP A 66 -28.49 -9.16 6.28
CA ASP A 66 -28.31 -9.69 4.93
C ASP A 66 -28.54 -8.59 3.88
N TYR A 67 -27.43 -8.00 3.41
CA TYR A 67 -27.48 -6.97 2.38
C TYR A 67 -28.13 -7.43 1.07
N ARG A 68 -28.14 -8.73 0.77
CA ARG A 68 -28.70 -9.26 -0.48
C ARG A 68 -30.22 -9.25 -0.44
N GLU A 69 -30.80 -9.61 0.71
CA GLU A 69 -32.24 -9.63 0.92
C GLU A 69 -32.81 -8.20 0.85
N GLU A 70 -32.23 -7.26 1.60
CA GLU A 70 -32.66 -5.87 1.56
C GLU A 70 -32.52 -5.23 0.18
N TYR A 71 -31.42 -5.54 -0.52
CA TYR A 71 -31.23 -5.04 -1.89
C TYR A 71 -32.26 -5.59 -2.86
N GLY A 72 -32.62 -6.88 -2.74
CA GLY A 72 -33.68 -7.51 -3.53
C GLY A 72 -35.04 -6.85 -3.28
N GLN A 73 -35.37 -6.60 -2.01
CA GLN A 73 -36.61 -5.91 -1.62
C GLN A 73 -36.66 -4.48 -2.18
N TYR A 74 -35.58 -3.73 -2.06
CA TYR A 74 -35.48 -2.37 -2.62
C TYR A 74 -35.72 -2.35 -4.13
N LEU A 75 -35.13 -3.29 -4.87
CA LEU A 75 -35.33 -3.35 -6.33
C LEU A 75 -36.79 -3.70 -6.68
N MET A 76 -37.41 -4.63 -5.95
CA MET A 76 -38.83 -4.97 -6.16
C MET A 76 -39.75 -3.77 -5.91
N ASP A 77 -39.49 -2.97 -4.88
CA ASP A 77 -40.27 -1.78 -4.57
C ASP A 77 -39.99 -0.63 -5.55
N LYS A 78 -38.75 -0.50 -6.04
CA LYS A 78 -38.36 0.54 -7.01
C LYS A 78 -38.99 0.35 -8.39
N TYR A 79 -39.09 -0.89 -8.86
CA TYR A 79 -39.61 -1.24 -10.18
C TYR A 79 -41.06 -1.74 -10.16
N LYS A 80 -41.78 -1.42 -9.08
CA LYS A 80 -43.20 -1.68 -8.93
C LYS A 80 -44.07 -0.71 -9.71
#